data_AF-A0A6H1ZZ42-F1
#
_entry.id   AF-A0A6H1ZZ42-F1
#
_cell.length_a   1.000
_cell.length_b   1.000
_cell.length_c   1.000
_cell.angle_alpha   90.00
_cell.angle_beta   90.00
_cell.angle_gamma   90.00
#
_symmetry.space_group_name_H-M   'P 1'
#
loop_
_entity.id
_entity.type
_entity.pdbx_description
1 polymer ?
#
loop_
_entity_poly.entity_id
_entity_poly.type
_entity_poly.pdbx_seq_one_letter_code
_entity_poly.pdbx_strand_id
1 'polypeptide(L)'
;YSMIATDSSLIFNGTASIILTLQAASSYTGRILYVKTIAAFTVDSASANVAPLGSATAGTAILAATAGKWAMLQSNGTNWVIMAGN
;
A
#
# COMPACT_ATOMS: atom_id res chain seq x y z
N TYR A 1 -5.48 9.59 -0.60
CA TYR A 1 -6.09 9.12 -1.85
C TYR A 1 -6.95 7.90 -1.54
N SER A 2 -8.11 7.75 -2.16
CA SER A 2 -8.96 6.58 -1.97
C SER A 2 -8.86 5.68 -3.19
N MET A 3 -8.43 4.44 -2.98
CA MET A 3 -8.28 3.43 -4.04
C MET A 3 -9.63 3.10 -4.68
N ILE A 4 -9.68 3.07 -6.00
CA ILE A 4 -10.86 2.67 -6.78
C ILE A 4 -10.69 1.26 -7.37
N ALA A 5 -11.80 0.70 -7.84
CA ALA A 5 -11.86 -0.68 -8.32
C ALA A 5 -10.95 -0.98 -9.53
N THR A 6 -10.54 0.03 -10.29
CA THR A 6 -9.71 -0.11 -11.49
C THR A 6 -8.21 0.15 -11.24
N ASP A 7 -7.84 0.63 -10.05
CA ASP A 7 -6.43 0.94 -9.76
C ASP A 7 -5.58 -0.33 -9.72
N SER A 8 -4.58 -0.39 -10.60
CA SER A 8 -3.55 -1.43 -10.61
C SER A 8 -2.20 -0.90 -10.11
N SER A 9 -1.95 0.40 -10.30
CA SER A 9 -0.72 1.07 -9.86
C SER A 9 -1.01 2.51 -9.42
N LEU A 10 -0.43 2.91 -8.29
CA LEU A 10 -0.51 4.25 -7.75
C LEU A 10 0.89 4.84 -7.61
N ILE A 11 1.03 6.06 -8.13
CA ILE A 11 2.29 6.80 -8.14
C ILE A 11 2.08 8.10 -7.39
N PHE A 12 2.81 8.26 -6.31
CA PHE A 12 2.67 9.40 -5.42
C PHE A 12 3.83 10.38 -5.56
N ASN A 13 3.50 11.66 -5.73
CA ASN A 13 4.43 12.79 -5.67
C ASN A 13 3.91 13.82 -4.67
N GLY A 14 3.85 13.41 -3.40
CA GLY A 14 3.33 14.27 -2.33
C GLY A 14 4.29 15.39 -1.94
N THR A 15 3.75 16.40 -1.26
CA THR A 15 4.51 17.42 -0.52
C THR A 15 4.42 17.21 1.00
N ALA A 16 3.75 16.14 1.42
CA ALA A 16 3.56 15.69 2.81
C ALA A 16 3.27 14.17 2.81
N SER A 17 3.24 13.55 4.00
CA SER A 17 2.81 12.15 4.17
C SER A 17 1.43 11.89 3.59
N ILE A 18 1.27 10.73 2.97
CA ILE A 18 0.09 10.38 2.19
C ILE A 18 -0.65 9.25 2.88
N ILE A 19 -1.92 9.51 3.17
CA ILE A 19 -2.84 8.49 3.66
C ILE A 19 -3.60 7.89 2.46
N LEU A 20 -3.45 6.58 2.28
CA LEU A 20 -4.09 5.77 1.27
C LEU A 20 -5.25 4.98 1.87
N THR A 21 -6.48 5.26 1.45
CA THR A 21 -7.65 4.46 1.82
C THR A 21 -7.75 3.28 0.87
N LEU A 22 -7.31 2.10 1.33
CA LEU A 22 -7.42 0.85 0.58
C LEU A 22 -8.85 0.31 0.66
N GLN A 23 -9.31 -0.33 -0.41
CA GLN A 23 -10.55 -1.10 -0.37
C GLN A 23 -10.42 -2.31 0.55
N ALA A 24 -11.54 -2.86 1.01
CA ALA A 24 -11.56 -4.07 1.81
C ALA A 24 -10.91 -5.23 1.05
N ALA A 25 -9.82 -5.78 1.59
CA ALA A 25 -9.08 -6.88 0.96
C ALA A 25 -9.99 -8.10 0.72
N SER A 26 -10.93 -8.36 1.64
CA SER A 26 -11.93 -9.44 1.54
C SER A 26 -12.85 -9.36 0.33
N SER A 27 -13.06 -8.18 -0.24
CA SER A 27 -13.87 -8.00 -1.46
C SER A 27 -13.06 -8.22 -2.75
N TYR A 28 -11.74 -8.32 -2.65
CA TYR A 28 -10.83 -8.35 -3.80
C TYR A 28 -9.69 -9.35 -3.61
N THR A 29 -10.00 -10.56 -3.14
CA THR A 29 -9.02 -11.63 -2.92
C THR A 29 -8.14 -11.87 -4.16
N GLY A 30 -6.82 -11.91 -3.97
CA GLY A 30 -5.83 -12.12 -5.03
C GLY A 30 -5.47 -10.88 -5.85
N ARG A 31 -6.19 -9.76 -5.67
CA ARG A 31 -5.90 -8.50 -6.38
C ARG A 31 -4.51 -7.97 -6.03
N ILE A 32 -3.82 -7.48 -7.04
CA ILE A 32 -2.50 -6.86 -6.93
C ILE A 32 -2.63 -5.34 -7.07
N LEU A 33 -1.89 -4.61 -6.25
CA LEU A 33 -1.75 -3.16 -6.30
C LEU A 33 -0.28 -2.79 -6.17
N TYR A 34 0.24 -2.05 -7.14
CA TYR A 34 1.56 -1.45 -7.06
C TYR A 34 1.46 -0.05 -6.47
N VAL A 35 2.33 0.28 -5.52
CA VAL A 35 2.41 1.61 -4.93
C VAL A 35 3.84 2.08 -4.98
N LYS A 36 4.09 3.27 -5.53
CA LYS A 36 5.41 3.91 -5.48
C LYS A 36 5.32 5.37 -5.07
N THR A 37 6.36 5.87 -4.44
CA THR A 37 6.54 7.31 -4.20
C THR A 37 7.77 7.82 -4.93
N ILE A 38 7.68 9.02 -5.50
CA ILE A 38 8.81 9.72 -6.13
C ILE A 38 9.33 10.87 -5.26
N ALA A 39 8.65 11.18 -4.15
CA ALA A 39 9.08 12.16 -3.15
C ALA A 39 9.35 11.47 -1.81
N ALA A 40 10.16 12.08 -0.95
CA ALA A 40 10.58 11.52 0.34
C ALA A 40 9.49 11.69 1.42
N PHE A 41 8.30 11.13 1.19
CA PHE A 41 7.18 11.13 2.12
C PHE A 41 6.66 9.71 2.35
N THR A 42 6.11 9.47 3.53
CA THR A 42 5.51 8.16 3.83
C THR A 42 4.24 7.97 3.02
N VAL A 43 3.97 6.73 2.65
CA VAL A 43 2.66 6.30 2.17
C VAL A 43 2.16 5.26 3.15
N ASP A 44 1.06 5.58 3.81
CA ASP A 44 0.48 4.76 4.87
C ASP A 44 -0.97 4.47 4.55
N SER A 45 -1.44 3.27 4.86
CA SER A 45 -2.86 2.93 4.80
C SER A 45 -3.62 3.72 5.87
N ALA A 46 -4.84 4.13 5.54
CA ALA A 46 -5.78 4.74 6.48
C ALA A 46 -6.22 3.79 7.61
N SER A 47 -5.95 2.49 7.47
CA SER A 47 -6.34 1.46 8.44
C SER A 47 -5.23 0.44 8.64
N ALA A 48 -5.23 -0.23 9.78
CA ALA A 48 -4.29 -1.31 10.08
C ALA A 48 -4.66 -2.60 9.32
N ASN A 49 -4.49 -2.57 8.00
CA ASN A 49 -4.89 -3.65 7.07
C ASN A 49 -3.77 -4.03 6.10
N VAL A 50 -2.53 -3.63 6.38
CA VAL A 50 -1.35 -3.93 5.56
C VAL A 50 -0.41 -4.84 6.34
N ALA A 51 -0.18 -6.07 5.85
CA ALA A 51 0.81 -6.98 6.40
C ALA A 51 2.18 -6.73 5.73
N PRO A 52 3.25 -6.43 6.50
CA PRO A 52 4.57 -6.17 5.94
C PRO A 52 5.23 -7.43 5.36
N LEU A 53 6.26 -7.23 4.53
CA LEU A 53 6.96 -8.34 3.83
C LEU A 53 7.50 -9.43 4.78
N GLY A 54 7.96 -9.05 5.97
CA GLY A 54 8.55 -9.96 6.95
C GLY A 54 7.61 -10.37 8.10
N SER A 55 6.32 -10.01 8.06
CA SER A 55 5.40 -10.24 9.18
C SER A 55 3.95 -10.42 8.75
N ALA A 56 3.19 -11.23 9.49
CA ALA A 56 1.75 -11.38 9.29
C ALA A 56 0.91 -10.36 10.09
N THR A 57 1.53 -9.56 10.96
CA THR A 57 0.81 -8.57 11.78
C THR A 57 0.45 -7.36 10.94
N ALA A 58 -0.85 -7.09 10.79
CA ALA A 58 -1.34 -5.95 10.04
C ALA A 58 -1.00 -4.62 10.77
N GLY A 59 -0.51 -3.66 9.99
CA GLY A 59 -0.27 -2.28 10.39
C GLY A 59 -0.70 -1.33 9.28
N THR A 60 -0.25 -0.08 9.37
CA THR A 60 -0.59 0.97 8.41
C THR A 60 0.52 1.23 7.39
N ALA A 61 1.79 0.97 7.71
CA ALA A 61 2.90 1.35 6.86
C ALA A 61 2.92 0.62 5.51
N ILE A 62 3.03 1.38 4.40
CA ILE A 62 3.21 0.82 3.05
C ILE A 62 4.59 1.18 2.51
N LEU A 63 4.95 2.47 2.50
CA LEU A 63 6.24 2.97 2.02
C LEU A 63 6.87 3.92 3.05
N ALA A 64 8.17 3.76 3.28
CA ALA A 64 8.96 4.69 4.07
C ALA A 64 9.15 6.04 3.34
N ALA A 65 9.50 7.10 4.09
CA ALA A 65 9.77 8.44 3.58
C ALA A 65 11.09 8.53 2.81
N THR A 66 11.17 7.87 1.65
CA THR A 66 12.34 7.89 0.77
C THR A 66 11.89 7.91 -0.67
N ALA A 67 12.48 8.79 -1.47
CA ALA A 67 12.16 8.89 -2.88
C ALA A 67 12.53 7.59 -3.61
N GLY A 68 11.64 7.12 -4.50
CA GLY A 68 11.85 5.90 -5.29
C GLY A 68 11.47 4.60 -4.58
N LYS A 69 10.89 4.67 -3.37
CA LYS A 69 10.35 3.49 -2.69
C LYS A 69 9.13 2.95 -3.40
N TRP A 70 9.04 1.63 -3.48
CA TRP A 70 7.88 0.94 -4.04
C TRP A 70 7.55 -0.33 -3.25
N ALA A 71 6.28 -0.72 -3.34
CA ALA A 71 5.76 -1.97 -2.79
C ALA A 71 4.70 -2.55 -3.73
N MET A 72 4.68 -3.88 -3.84
CA MET A 72 3.61 -4.65 -4.43
C MET A 72 2.76 -5.24 -3.31
N LEU A 73 1.51 -4.81 -3.24
CA LEU A 73 0.51 -5.32 -2.31
C LEU A 73 -0.32 -6.40 -3.01
N GLN A 74 -0.64 -7.48 -2.33
CA GLN A 74 -1.60 -8.49 -2.78
C GLN A 74 -2.65 -8.74 -1.70
N SER A 75 -3.93 -8.75 -2.07
CA SER A 75 -4.98 -9.15 -1.14
C SER A 75 -4.92 -10.65 -0.87
N ASN A 76 -4.88 -11.03 0.41
CA ASN A 76 -5.00 -12.44 0.84
C ASN A 76 -6.44 -12.81 1.28
N GLY A 77 -7.43 -11.94 1.03
CA GLY A 77 -8.81 -12.12 1.48
C GLY A 77 -9.12 -11.55 2.88
N THR A 78 -8.12 -11.07 3.61
CA THR A 78 -8.29 -10.39 4.91
C THR A 78 -7.55 -9.07 4.96
N ASN A 79 -6.27 -9.08 4.56
CA ASN A 79 -5.36 -7.94 4.56
C ASN A 79 -4.68 -7.78 3.19
N TRP A 80 -4.06 -6.63 2.99
CA TRP A 80 -3.14 -6.37 1.89
C TRP A 80 -1.73 -6.77 2.31
N VAL A 81 -1.16 -7.78 1.69
CA VAL A 81 0.18 -8.30 2.01
C VAL A 81 1.21 -7.65 1.10
N ILE A 82 2.27 -7.08 1.65
CA ILE A 82 3.42 -6.63 0.86
C ILE A 82 4.19 -7.88 0.40
N MET A 83 4.17 -8.15 -0.90
CA MET A 83 4.82 -9.31 -1.52
C MET A 83 6.21 -9.00 -2.08
N ALA A 84 6.48 -7.74 -2.41
CA ALA A 84 7.77 -7.27 -2.88
C ALA A 84 7.90 -5.76 -2.66
N GLY A 85 9.12 -5.25 -2.58
CA GLY A 85 9.43 -3.82 -2.42
C GLY A 85 10.92 -3.57 -2.25
N ASN A 86 11.33 -2.31 -2.11
CA ASN A 86 12.73 -1.92 -1.90
C ASN A 86 12.95 -0.89 -0.79
#